data_AF-A0A2G4GF30-F1
#
_entry.id   AF-A0A2G4GF30-F1
#
_cell.length_a   1.000
_cell.length_b   1.000
_cell.length_c   1.000
_cell.angle_alpha   90.00
_cell.angle_beta   90.00
_cell.angle_gamma   90.00
#
_symmetry.space_group_name_H-M   'P 1'
#
loop_
_entity.id
_entity.type
_entity.pdbx_description
1 polymer ?
#
loop_
_entity_poly.entity_id
_entity_poly.type
_entity_poly.pdbx_seq_one_letter_code
_entity_poly.pdbx_strand_id
1 'polypeptide(L)'
;MTDAEGRSVLPEDYYRAYQARLAQPDALATGVTVRLQIVVIRFLPGAEDKIRDAYAFIDTHRDLFVGINLAGREDNGKGQASRFTNVFREMQRKYPRIPLAIHAGESDEANANIRDTLLLGADRIDHGVNILSDLPPPPQ
;
A
#
# COMPACT_ATOMS: atom_id res chain seq x y z
N MET A 1 2.60 6.26 12.23
CA MET A 1 3.27 5.03 12.70
C MET A 1 3.22 5.05 14.21
N THR A 2 3.30 3.89 14.87
CA THR A 2 3.31 3.80 16.34
C THR A 2 4.51 3.01 16.84
N ASP A 3 4.99 3.32 18.04
CA ASP A 3 6.00 2.51 18.73
C ASP A 3 5.39 1.27 19.39
N ALA A 4 6.22 0.49 20.10
CA ALA A 4 5.79 -0.72 20.79
C ALA A 4 4.76 -0.45 21.92
N GLU A 5 4.70 0.78 22.42
CA GLU A 5 3.73 1.23 23.42
C GLU A 5 2.47 1.87 22.78
N GLY A 6 2.38 1.85 21.44
CA GLY A 6 1.24 2.39 20.70
C GLY A 6 1.23 3.92 20.57
N ARG A 7 2.30 4.61 20.96
CA ARG A 7 2.40 6.07 20.84
C ARG A 7 2.73 6.46 19.41
N SER A 8 2.23 7.62 18.97
CA SER A 8 2.53 8.12 17.63
C SER A 8 4.01 8.45 17.49
N VAL A 9 4.63 7.96 16.44
CA VAL A 9 6.03 8.21 16.06
C VAL A 9 6.06 9.01 14.78
N LEU A 10 6.98 9.98 14.68
CA LEU A 10 7.19 10.74 13.45
C LEU A 10 7.73 9.80 12.36
N PRO A 11 7.30 9.94 11.10
CA PRO A 11 7.79 9.10 10.00
C PRO A 11 9.32 9.08 9.86
N GLU A 12 9.96 10.23 10.10
CA GLU A 12 11.42 10.39 10.06
C GLU A 12 12.14 9.54 11.11
N ASP A 13 11.61 9.50 12.33
CA ASP A 13 12.20 8.69 13.41
C ASP A 13 12.12 7.20 13.06
N TYR A 14 11.05 6.79 12.38
CA TYR A 14 10.88 5.43 11.90
C TYR A 14 11.92 5.08 10.82
N TYR A 15 12.08 5.95 9.81
CA TYR A 15 13.12 5.76 8.78
C TYR A 15 14.52 5.62 9.40
N ARG A 16 14.88 6.52 10.33
CA ARG A 16 16.18 6.47 11.02
C ARG A 16 16.35 5.20 11.84
N ALA A 17 15.31 4.76 12.54
CA ALA A 17 15.35 3.53 13.32
C ALA A 17 15.61 2.31 12.43
N TYR A 18 14.96 2.21 11.26
CA TYR A 18 15.22 1.13 10.31
C TYR A 18 16.62 1.20 9.71
N GLN A 19 17.09 2.37 9.31
CA GLN A 19 18.46 2.53 8.82
C GLN A 19 19.48 2.11 9.87
N ALA A 20 19.34 2.58 11.10
CA ALA A 20 20.22 2.22 12.21
C ALA A 20 20.20 0.72 12.50
N ARG A 21 19.03 0.08 12.44
CA ARG A 21 18.89 -1.37 12.66
C ARG A 21 19.50 -2.19 11.54
N LEU A 22 19.29 -1.81 10.29
CA LEU A 22 19.77 -2.53 9.10
C LEU A 22 21.28 -2.35 8.87
N ALA A 23 21.88 -1.31 9.44
CA ALA A 23 23.33 -1.10 9.42
C ALA A 23 24.12 -1.91 10.47
N GLN A 24 23.44 -2.62 11.38
CA GLN A 24 24.12 -3.41 12.42
C GLN A 24 24.89 -4.61 11.83
N PRO A 25 26.02 -5.02 12.44
CA PRO A 25 26.84 -6.11 11.92
C PRO A 25 26.10 -7.42 11.72
N ASP A 26 25.15 -7.75 12.61
CA ASP A 26 24.34 -8.96 12.53
C ASP A 26 23.37 -8.94 11.33
N ALA A 27 22.75 -7.80 11.05
CA ALA A 27 21.89 -7.62 9.88
C ALA A 27 22.70 -7.70 8.58
N LEU A 28 23.85 -7.03 8.53
CA LEU A 28 24.75 -7.07 7.37
C LEU A 28 25.28 -8.49 7.11
N ALA A 29 25.59 -9.25 8.16
CA ALA A 29 26.09 -10.62 8.06
C ALA A 29 25.09 -11.60 7.42
N THR A 30 23.79 -11.27 7.39
CA THR A 30 22.79 -12.10 6.71
C THR A 30 22.94 -12.11 5.19
N GLY A 31 23.56 -11.06 4.60
CA GLY A 31 23.62 -10.87 3.15
C GLY A 31 22.27 -10.55 2.48
N VAL A 32 21.19 -10.39 3.26
CA VAL A 32 19.85 -10.10 2.73
C VAL A 32 19.71 -8.62 2.39
N THR A 33 19.25 -8.32 1.17
CA THR A 33 18.84 -6.97 0.80
C THR A 33 17.40 -6.71 1.23
N VAL A 34 17.18 -5.66 2.00
CA VAL A 34 15.86 -5.26 2.49
C VAL A 34 15.37 -4.01 1.77
N ARG A 35 14.10 -4.03 1.37
CA ARG A 35 13.31 -2.85 0.94
C ARG A 35 11.92 -2.95 1.54
N LEU A 36 11.29 -1.80 1.77
CA LEU A 36 10.04 -1.69 2.50
C LEU A 36 8.94 -1.09 1.64
N GLN A 37 7.70 -1.47 1.91
CA GLN A 37 6.50 -0.82 1.37
C GLN A 37 5.72 -0.18 2.50
N ILE A 38 5.05 0.94 2.22
CA ILE A 38 4.10 1.54 3.15
C ILE A 38 2.72 0.92 2.93
N VAL A 39 2.18 0.26 3.95
CA VAL A 39 0.83 -0.32 3.91
C VAL A 39 -0.18 0.71 4.43
N VAL A 40 -1.18 1.04 3.63
CA VAL A 40 -2.33 1.85 4.01
C VAL A 40 -3.53 0.93 4.29
N ILE A 41 -4.13 1.08 5.47
CA ILE A 41 -5.34 0.33 5.84
C ILE A 41 -6.56 1.03 5.25
N ARG A 42 -7.07 0.49 4.13
CA ARG A 42 -7.94 1.22 3.20
C ARG A 42 -9.36 1.50 3.71
N PHE A 43 -9.89 0.67 4.60
CA PHE A 43 -11.26 0.84 5.13
C PHE A 43 -11.37 1.85 6.27
N LEU A 44 -10.23 2.34 6.82
CA LEU A 44 -10.23 3.32 7.90
C LEU A 44 -10.54 4.73 7.39
N PRO A 45 -11.13 5.59 8.24
CA PRO A 45 -11.22 7.02 7.95
C PRO A 45 -9.84 7.62 7.66
N GLY A 46 -9.75 8.54 6.70
CA GLY A 46 -8.51 9.22 6.35
C GLY A 46 -7.53 8.40 5.49
N ALA A 47 -7.93 7.23 4.97
CA ALA A 47 -7.07 6.41 4.10
C ALA A 47 -6.52 7.17 2.87
N GLU A 48 -7.28 8.09 2.29
CA GLU A 48 -6.82 8.92 1.17
C GLU A 48 -5.70 9.88 1.59
N ASP A 49 -5.79 10.48 2.77
CA ASP A 49 -4.70 11.30 3.32
C ASP A 49 -3.48 10.45 3.63
N LYS A 50 -3.68 9.20 4.09
CA LYS A 50 -2.56 8.26 4.28
C LYS A 50 -1.89 7.85 2.96
N ILE A 51 -2.62 7.79 1.86
CA ILE A 51 -2.03 7.62 0.53
C ILE A 51 -1.17 8.85 0.18
N ARG A 52 -1.66 10.06 0.41
CA ARG A 52 -0.88 11.30 0.18
C ARG A 52 0.38 11.34 1.03
N ASP A 53 0.27 11.02 2.31
CA ASP A 53 1.38 10.92 3.27
C ASP A 53 2.42 9.90 2.78
N ALA A 54 1.97 8.72 2.32
CA ALA A 54 2.84 7.66 1.84
C ALA A 54 3.62 8.07 0.59
N TYR A 55 2.96 8.71 -0.39
CA TYR A 55 3.63 9.24 -1.58
C TYR A 55 4.70 10.27 -1.21
N ALA A 56 4.37 11.25 -0.37
CA ALA A 56 5.30 12.29 0.07
C ALA A 56 6.52 11.69 0.79
N PHE A 57 6.28 10.74 1.69
CA PHE A 57 7.33 10.10 2.46
C PHE A 57 8.24 9.22 1.61
N ILE A 58 7.68 8.40 0.71
CA ILE A 58 8.48 7.50 -0.13
C ILE A 58 9.33 8.29 -1.12
N ASP A 59 8.81 9.39 -1.67
CA ASP A 59 9.53 10.19 -2.66
C ASP A 59 10.88 10.71 -2.13
N THR A 60 10.96 11.00 -0.82
CA THR A 60 12.18 11.46 -0.15
C THR A 60 13.03 10.35 0.46
N HIS A 61 12.54 9.10 0.50
CA HIS A 61 13.19 7.96 1.18
C HIS A 61 13.28 6.70 0.30
N ARG A 62 13.53 6.90 -1.00
CA ARG A 62 13.54 5.84 -2.04
C ARG A 62 14.69 4.83 -1.89
N ASP A 63 15.68 5.12 -1.05
CA ASP A 63 16.79 4.21 -0.74
C ASP A 63 16.30 2.97 0.02
N LEU A 64 15.26 3.12 0.85
CA LEU A 64 14.72 2.03 1.68
C LEU A 64 13.25 1.72 1.37
N PHE A 65 12.41 2.74 1.16
CA PHE A 65 10.98 2.56 0.88
C PHE A 65 10.70 2.64 -0.61
N VAL A 66 10.07 1.62 -1.19
CA VAL A 66 10.03 1.41 -2.65
C VAL A 66 8.62 1.23 -3.21
N GLY A 67 7.59 1.31 -2.40
CA GLY A 67 6.22 1.15 -2.90
C GLY A 67 5.14 1.35 -1.88
N ILE A 68 3.92 1.47 -2.38
CA ILE A 68 2.70 1.60 -1.59
C ILE A 68 1.90 0.32 -1.73
N ASN A 69 1.32 -0.10 -0.61
CA ASN A 69 0.38 -1.19 -0.52
C ASN A 69 -0.94 -0.72 0.08
N LEU A 70 -2.06 -1.25 -0.39
CA LEU A 70 -3.35 -1.10 0.28
C LEU A 70 -3.80 -2.48 0.77
N ALA A 71 -4.11 -2.55 2.06
CA ALA A 71 -4.58 -3.76 2.72
C ALA A 71 -5.81 -3.48 3.60
N GLY A 72 -6.38 -4.55 4.14
CA GLY A 72 -7.57 -4.52 4.97
C GLY A 72 -8.85 -4.86 4.19
N ARG A 73 -9.98 -4.80 4.90
CA ARG A 73 -11.30 -5.28 4.46
C ARG A 73 -11.70 -4.90 3.02
N GLU A 74 -11.63 -5.86 2.10
CA GLU A 74 -12.15 -5.73 0.73
C GLU A 74 -13.68 -5.79 0.70
N ASP A 75 -14.26 -6.55 1.63
CA ASP A 75 -15.70 -6.77 1.84
C ASP A 75 -16.43 -5.54 2.40
N ASN A 76 -15.69 -4.47 2.70
CA ASN A 76 -16.24 -3.22 3.18
C ASN A 76 -16.29 -2.20 2.05
N GLY A 77 -17.45 -1.58 1.80
CA GLY A 77 -17.61 -0.53 0.80
C GLY A 77 -16.61 0.64 0.94
N LYS A 78 -16.14 0.93 2.17
CA LYS A 78 -15.11 1.95 2.42
C LYS A 78 -13.72 1.53 1.95
N GLY A 79 -13.49 0.23 1.78
CA GLY A 79 -12.24 -0.36 1.32
C GLY A 79 -12.21 -0.71 -0.16
N GLN A 80 -13.28 -0.50 -0.92
CA GLN A 80 -13.28 -0.78 -2.35
C GLN A 80 -12.26 0.06 -3.11
N ALA A 81 -11.57 -0.57 -4.06
CA ALA A 81 -10.48 0.05 -4.82
C ALA A 81 -10.94 1.30 -5.59
N SER A 82 -12.13 1.26 -6.20
CA SER A 82 -12.71 2.36 -6.98
C SER A 82 -12.76 3.69 -6.24
N ARG A 83 -12.96 3.67 -4.91
CA ARG A 83 -12.94 4.85 -4.03
C ARG A 83 -11.66 5.67 -4.18
N PHE A 84 -10.51 5.02 -4.38
CA PHE A 84 -9.21 5.68 -4.35
C PHE A 84 -8.76 6.24 -5.71
N THR A 85 -9.59 6.09 -6.76
CA THR A 85 -9.25 6.53 -8.13
C THR A 85 -8.77 7.97 -8.19
N ASN A 86 -9.44 8.89 -7.50
CA ASN A 86 -9.11 10.31 -7.56
C ASN A 86 -7.78 10.62 -6.86
N VAL A 87 -7.54 10.07 -5.68
CA VAL A 87 -6.29 10.31 -4.94
C VAL A 87 -5.09 9.68 -5.65
N PHE A 88 -5.22 8.48 -6.24
CA PHE A 88 -4.11 7.90 -7.01
C PHE A 88 -3.79 8.72 -8.26
N ARG A 89 -4.80 9.17 -9.02
CA ARG A 89 -4.59 10.05 -10.17
C ARG A 89 -3.96 11.39 -9.78
N GLU A 90 -4.33 11.94 -8.64
CA GLU A 90 -3.73 13.15 -8.09
C GLU A 90 -2.23 12.91 -7.80
N MET A 91 -1.91 11.85 -7.07
CA MET A 91 -0.53 11.56 -6.64
C MET A 91 0.38 11.13 -7.79
N GLN A 92 -0.12 10.33 -8.74
CA GLN A 92 0.64 9.90 -9.92
C GLN A 92 1.00 11.06 -10.87
N ARG A 93 0.25 12.17 -10.84
CA ARG A 93 0.62 13.39 -11.57
C ARG A 93 1.65 14.22 -10.82
N LYS A 94 1.66 14.14 -9.49
CA LYS A 94 2.49 14.97 -8.61
C LYS A 94 3.89 14.39 -8.41
N TYR A 95 4.02 13.08 -8.28
CA TYR A 95 5.27 12.40 -7.93
C TYR A 95 5.81 11.53 -9.07
N PRO A 96 7.14 11.35 -9.18
CA PRO A 96 7.71 10.31 -10.03
C PRO A 96 7.16 8.93 -9.63
N ARG A 97 7.14 7.99 -10.58
CA ARG A 97 6.54 6.67 -10.39
C ARG A 97 6.99 6.01 -9.08
N ILE A 98 6.00 5.63 -8.27
CA ILE A 98 6.16 4.81 -7.06
C ILE A 98 5.41 3.50 -7.32
N PRO A 99 6.09 2.34 -7.25
CA PRO A 99 5.45 1.04 -7.45
C PRO A 99 4.27 0.79 -6.51
N LEU A 100 3.20 0.20 -7.06
CA LEU A 100 1.97 -0.12 -6.35
C LEU A 100 1.77 -1.65 -6.30
N ALA A 101 1.70 -2.22 -5.11
CA ALA A 101 1.31 -3.63 -4.89
C ALA A 101 0.08 -3.65 -3.99
N ILE A 102 -1.09 -3.97 -4.51
CA ILE A 102 -2.36 -3.75 -3.81
C ILE A 102 -3.07 -5.08 -3.61
N HIS A 103 -3.59 -5.32 -2.39
CA HIS A 103 -4.45 -6.48 -2.12
C HIS A 103 -5.74 -6.35 -2.91
N ALA A 104 -6.02 -7.35 -3.74
CA ALA A 104 -7.28 -7.47 -4.43
C ALA A 104 -7.59 -8.93 -4.74
N GLY A 105 -8.85 -9.29 -4.62
CA GLY A 105 -9.32 -10.62 -4.93
C GLY A 105 -8.90 -11.66 -3.91
N GLU A 106 -8.76 -11.25 -2.64
CA GLU A 106 -8.62 -12.12 -1.48
C GLU A 106 -10.00 -12.56 -0.95
N SER A 107 -11.02 -11.71 -1.13
CA SER A 107 -12.40 -12.02 -0.75
C SER A 107 -13.05 -13.05 -1.68
N ASP A 108 -13.80 -13.99 -1.11
CA ASP A 108 -14.62 -14.97 -1.83
C ASP A 108 -15.86 -14.36 -2.49
N GLU A 109 -16.14 -13.07 -2.28
CA GLU A 109 -17.27 -12.39 -2.92
C GLU A 109 -16.99 -12.11 -4.40
N ALA A 110 -17.96 -12.41 -5.28
CA ALA A 110 -17.92 -11.96 -6.67
C ALA A 110 -17.99 -10.43 -6.71
N ASN A 111 -16.89 -9.81 -7.12
CA ASN A 111 -16.73 -8.36 -7.19
C ASN A 111 -15.84 -7.98 -8.39
N ALA A 112 -15.53 -6.69 -8.52
CA ALA A 112 -14.62 -6.17 -9.55
C ALA A 112 -13.34 -5.57 -8.93
N ASN A 113 -12.92 -6.04 -7.75
CA ASN A 113 -11.84 -5.44 -6.99
C ASN A 113 -10.48 -5.59 -7.69
N ILE A 114 -10.20 -6.70 -8.39
CA ILE A 114 -8.93 -6.84 -9.11
C ILE A 114 -8.91 -5.86 -10.28
N ARG A 115 -9.95 -5.84 -11.12
CA ARG A 115 -10.10 -4.87 -12.21
C ARG A 115 -9.95 -3.43 -11.72
N ASP A 116 -10.69 -3.05 -10.69
CA ASP A 116 -10.66 -1.68 -10.16
C ASP A 116 -9.27 -1.34 -9.61
N THR A 117 -8.59 -2.30 -8.99
CA THR A 117 -7.21 -2.14 -8.51
C THR A 117 -6.22 -1.94 -9.66
N LEU A 118 -6.36 -2.69 -10.76
CA LEU A 118 -5.56 -2.46 -11.97
C LEU A 118 -5.79 -1.06 -12.55
N LEU A 119 -7.03 -0.55 -12.48
CA LEU A 119 -7.36 0.82 -12.92
C LEU A 119 -6.77 1.91 -12.03
N LEU A 120 -6.35 1.59 -10.79
CA LEU A 120 -5.55 2.49 -9.96
C LEU A 120 -4.09 2.59 -10.45
N GLY A 121 -3.67 1.74 -11.39
CA GLY A 121 -2.30 1.62 -11.86
C GLY A 121 -1.44 0.69 -11.01
N ALA A 122 -2.06 -0.34 -10.39
CA ALA A 122 -1.33 -1.35 -9.65
C ALA A 122 -0.33 -2.09 -10.56
N ASP A 123 0.90 -2.25 -10.09
CA ASP A 123 1.94 -3.02 -10.77
C ASP A 123 1.89 -4.49 -10.38
N ARG A 124 1.39 -4.76 -9.19
CA ARG A 124 1.18 -6.10 -8.63
C ARG A 124 -0.15 -6.16 -7.91
N ILE A 125 -0.82 -7.29 -8.08
CA ILE A 125 -1.97 -7.68 -7.28
C ILE A 125 -1.47 -8.66 -6.22
N ASP A 126 -1.69 -8.35 -4.96
CA ASP A 126 -1.45 -9.29 -3.87
C ASP A 126 -2.68 -10.20 -3.73
N HIS A 127 -2.45 -11.49 -3.51
CA HIS A 127 -3.42 -12.60 -3.58
C HIS A 127 -3.93 -12.89 -5.00
N GLY A 128 -4.92 -12.14 -5.48
CA GLY A 128 -5.53 -12.37 -6.79
C GLY A 128 -6.22 -13.73 -6.94
N VAL A 129 -6.70 -14.34 -5.85
CA VAL A 129 -7.22 -15.73 -5.88
C VAL A 129 -8.51 -15.84 -6.68
N ASN A 130 -9.32 -14.78 -6.71
CA ASN A 130 -10.61 -14.77 -7.40
C ASN A 130 -10.57 -14.23 -8.83
N ILE A 131 -9.39 -14.10 -9.47
CA ILE A 131 -9.22 -13.44 -10.78
C ILE A 131 -10.10 -14.01 -11.90
N LEU A 132 -10.38 -15.32 -11.87
CA LEU A 132 -11.24 -15.96 -12.87
C LEU A 132 -12.72 -15.63 -12.68
N SER A 133 -13.09 -15.15 -11.50
CA SER A 133 -14.44 -14.77 -11.08
C SER A 133 -14.58 -13.28 -10.77
N ASP A 134 -13.55 -12.45 -11.06
CA ASP A 134 -13.56 -10.99 -10.88
C ASP A 134 -14.38 -10.33 -11.99
N LEU A 135 -15.69 -10.54 -11.91
CA LEU A 135 -16.66 -9.98 -12.83
C LEU A 135 -17.63 -9.08 -12.05
N PRO A 136 -18.01 -7.91 -12.61
CA PRO A 136 -19.07 -7.12 -12.01
C PRO A 136 -20.35 -7.98 -11.89
N PRO A 137 -21.18 -7.74 -10.87
CA PRO A 137 -22.46 -8.43 -10.77
C PRO A 137 -23.27 -8.21 -12.05
N PRO A 138 -24.06 -9.21 -12.50
CA PRO A 138 -24.89 -9.06 -13.68
C PRO A 138 -25.83 -7.86 -13.55
N PRO A 139 -26.15 -7.16 -14.65
CA PRO A 139 -27.07 -6.04 -14.62
C PRO A 139 -28.43 -6.47 -14.06
N GLN A 140 -29.03 -5.63 -13.21
CA GLN A 140 -30.39 -5.78 -12.69
C GLN A 140 -31.43 -5.34 -13.73
#